data_AF-A0A2E3HUE5-F1
#
_entry.id   AF-A0A2E3HUE5-F1
#
_cell.length_a   1.000
_cell.length_b   1.000
_cell.length_c   1.000
_cell.angle_alpha   90.00
_cell.angle_beta   90.00
_cell.angle_gamma   90.00
#
_symmetry.space_group_name_H-M   'P 1'
#
loop_
_entity.id
_entity.type
_entity.pdbx_description
1 polymer ?
#
loop_
_entity_poly.entity_id
_entity_poly.type
_entity_poly.pdbx_seq_one_letter_code
_entity_poly.pdbx_strand_id
1 'polypeptide(L)'
;MKFYKLIVLMLMSVIVYNYSVWSKENRAFVIIDDKKSVKDILPKLINGAGEAELEENDVYEEDNDGKAALLVVGSGGDGQRFNPNMPDWEIDIVKNPKGKNEFRYITFAWKKKGGTGIQLQLHWTTNSWGHRYHSGVNEKNWNPSIQLDEKLPKDWKVYTRDLVEDWEVEDLDGKKGVMTGIAFSAWSLEHGIWDHVVLHQQEEDPLAPQAVQPTEKLPLTWGRLKKPDPRYWLLNRERN
;
A
#
# COMPACT_ATOMS: atom_id res chain seq x y z
N MET A 1 -38.63 -33.32 1.94
CA MET A 1 -38.24 -31.89 2.03
C MET A 1 -36.97 -31.60 2.87
N LYS A 2 -36.60 -32.40 3.88
CA LYS A 2 -35.40 -32.14 4.70
C LYS A 2 -34.05 -32.47 4.01
N PHE A 3 -34.02 -33.42 3.07
CA PHE A 3 -32.79 -33.83 2.38
C PHE A 3 -32.27 -32.81 1.33
N TYR A 4 -33.16 -32.09 0.64
CA TYR A 4 -32.75 -31.09 -0.36
C TYR A 4 -32.05 -29.86 0.26
N LYS A 5 -32.46 -29.45 1.47
CA LYS A 5 -31.83 -28.32 2.19
C LYS A 5 -30.38 -28.64 2.61
N LEU A 6 -30.09 -29.90 2.93
CA LEU A 6 -28.75 -30.32 3.36
C LEU A 6 -27.76 -30.36 2.18
N ILE A 7 -28.22 -30.79 1.00
CA ILE A 7 -27.42 -30.84 -0.23
C ILE A 7 -27.09 -29.43 -0.74
N VAL A 8 -28.05 -28.50 -0.68
CA VAL A 8 -27.81 -27.09 -1.05
C VAL A 8 -26.83 -26.41 -0.09
N LEU A 9 -26.92 -26.70 1.22
CA LEU A 9 -25.95 -26.19 2.21
C LEU A 9 -24.54 -26.74 1.99
N MET A 10 -24.40 -28.04 1.69
CA MET A 10 -23.09 -28.62 1.35
C MET A 10 -22.51 -28.03 0.06
N LEU A 11 -23.30 -27.88 -1.01
CA LEU A 11 -22.84 -27.28 -2.26
C LEU A 11 -22.44 -25.81 -2.08
N MET A 12 -23.20 -25.02 -1.31
CA MET A 12 -22.83 -23.64 -0.99
C MET A 12 -21.54 -23.58 -0.16
N SER A 13 -21.37 -24.47 0.83
CA SER A 13 -20.14 -24.53 1.61
C SER A 13 -18.92 -24.93 0.78
N VAL A 14 -19.07 -25.85 -0.18
CA VAL A 14 -18.00 -26.24 -1.10
C VAL A 14 -17.67 -25.12 -2.08
N ILE A 15 -18.65 -24.35 -2.57
CA ILE A 15 -18.40 -23.18 -3.43
C ILE A 15 -17.68 -22.07 -2.66
N VAL A 16 -18.10 -21.77 -1.43
CA VAL A 16 -17.44 -20.77 -0.57
C VAL A 16 -16.03 -21.20 -0.18
N TYR A 17 -15.80 -22.49 0.08
CA TYR A 17 -14.48 -23.02 0.41
C TYR A 17 -13.55 -23.05 -0.81
N ASN A 18 -14.06 -23.31 -2.02
CA ASN A 18 -13.24 -23.25 -3.24
C ASN A 18 -12.90 -21.80 -3.66
N TYR A 19 -13.79 -20.82 -3.43
CA TYR A 19 -13.47 -19.41 -3.65
C TYR A 19 -12.42 -18.90 -2.66
N SER A 20 -12.46 -19.33 -1.40
CA SER A 20 -11.49 -18.89 -0.40
C SER A 20 -10.10 -19.51 -0.63
N VAL A 21 -10.01 -20.77 -1.06
CA VAL A 21 -8.73 -21.49 -1.22
C VAL A 21 -7.96 -21.09 -2.49
N TRP A 22 -8.61 -20.55 -3.53
CA TRP A 22 -7.91 -20.03 -4.72
C TRP A 22 -7.30 -18.61 -4.54
N SER A 23 -7.51 -17.95 -3.39
CA SER A 23 -7.53 -16.48 -3.33
C SER A 23 -6.40 -15.74 -2.58
N LYS A 24 -5.32 -16.39 -2.13
CA LYS A 24 -4.22 -15.66 -1.44
C LYS A 24 -2.82 -15.79 -2.04
N GLU A 25 -2.40 -16.96 -2.52
CA GLU A 25 -0.96 -17.19 -2.79
C GLU A 25 -0.37 -16.54 -4.06
N ASN A 26 -1.13 -15.77 -4.86
CA ASN A 26 -0.58 -15.11 -6.07
C ASN A 26 -1.16 -13.72 -6.34
N ARG A 27 -1.66 -13.00 -5.32
CA ARG A 27 -2.25 -11.66 -5.51
C ARG A 27 -1.32 -10.51 -5.17
N ALA A 28 -0.20 -10.79 -4.51
CA ALA A 28 0.73 -9.78 -4.03
C ALA A 28 2.19 -10.18 -4.30
N PHE A 29 3.01 -9.17 -4.57
CA PHE A 29 4.47 -9.26 -4.56
C PHE A 29 4.99 -8.29 -3.51
N VAL A 30 5.54 -8.85 -2.44
CA VAL A 30 6.02 -8.10 -1.27
C VAL A 30 7.43 -7.62 -1.52
N ILE A 31 7.63 -6.30 -1.45
CA ILE A 31 8.93 -5.65 -1.57
C ILE A 31 9.46 -5.34 -0.16
N ILE A 32 8.64 -4.69 0.67
CA ILE A 32 8.88 -4.39 2.09
C ILE A 32 7.57 -4.63 2.83
N ASP A 33 7.61 -5.35 3.94
CA ASP A 33 6.49 -5.62 4.85
C ASP A 33 7.13 -6.02 6.19
N ASP A 34 7.67 -7.25 6.27
CA ASP A 34 8.24 -7.76 7.51
C ASP A 34 9.78 -7.69 7.56
N LYS A 35 10.35 -8.07 8.70
CA LYS A 35 11.81 -8.17 8.89
C LYS A 35 12.50 -9.08 7.87
N LYS A 36 11.80 -10.09 7.36
CA LYS A 36 12.36 -11.04 6.39
C LYS A 36 12.46 -10.38 5.01
N SER A 37 11.44 -9.65 4.57
CA SER A 37 11.43 -8.90 3.32
C SER A 37 12.50 -7.81 3.33
N VAL A 38 12.63 -7.04 4.43
CA VAL A 38 13.67 -6.00 4.56
C VAL A 38 15.08 -6.61 4.50
N LYS A 39 15.31 -7.73 5.21
CA LYS A 39 16.61 -8.42 5.16
C LYS A 39 16.93 -9.01 3.79
N ASP A 40 15.92 -9.40 3.02
CA ASP A 40 16.09 -9.91 1.66
C ASP A 40 16.41 -8.78 0.67
N ILE A 41 15.75 -7.62 0.78
CA ILE A 41 15.92 -6.52 -0.16
C ILE A 41 17.18 -5.68 0.10
N LEU A 42 17.56 -5.46 1.36
CA LEU A 42 18.72 -4.66 1.75
C LEU A 42 20.01 -4.98 0.96
N PRO A 43 20.49 -6.24 0.89
CA PRO A 43 21.70 -6.58 0.14
C PRO A 43 21.54 -6.42 -1.38
N LYS A 44 20.31 -6.33 -1.89
CA LYS A 44 20.01 -6.17 -3.33
C LYS A 44 19.98 -4.69 -3.74
N LEU A 45 19.81 -3.77 -2.79
CA LEU A 45 19.90 -2.32 -3.01
C LEU A 45 21.37 -1.88 -2.98
N ILE A 46 22.05 -1.98 -4.13
CA ILE A 46 23.52 -1.86 -4.23
C ILE A 46 24.03 -0.51 -4.77
N ASN A 47 23.14 0.37 -5.24
CA ASN A 47 23.50 1.66 -5.82
C ASN A 47 22.96 2.85 -4.99
N GLY A 48 23.46 4.04 -5.31
CA GLY A 48 23.04 5.31 -4.73
C GLY A 48 23.90 5.75 -3.54
N ALA A 49 23.84 7.03 -3.23
CA ALA A 49 24.63 7.66 -2.18
C ALA A 49 24.01 7.50 -0.78
N GLY A 50 22.70 7.24 -0.71
CA GLY A 50 21.99 6.98 0.54
C GLY A 50 22.43 5.67 1.18
N GLU A 51 22.34 5.62 2.50
CA GLU A 51 22.62 4.42 3.30
C GLU A 51 21.29 3.79 3.72
N ALA A 52 21.13 2.50 3.47
CA ALA A 52 19.89 1.79 3.81
C ALA A 52 20.12 0.82 4.98
N GLU A 53 19.18 0.78 5.90
CA GLU A 53 19.22 -0.08 7.07
C GLU A 53 17.83 -0.60 7.47
N LEU A 54 17.84 -1.63 8.31
CA LEU A 54 16.65 -2.18 8.93
C LEU A 54 16.25 -1.28 10.10
N GLU A 55 15.01 -0.79 10.11
CA GLU A 55 14.40 -0.09 11.24
C GLU A 55 13.36 -1.00 11.90
N GLU A 56 13.37 -1.08 13.24
CA GLU A 56 12.44 -1.94 14.00
C GLU A 56 11.64 -1.16 15.06
N ASN A 57 11.91 0.14 15.22
CA ASN A 57 11.32 0.99 16.26
C ASN A 57 10.26 1.95 15.70
N ASP A 58 10.46 2.49 14.50
CA ASP A 58 9.52 3.38 13.81
C ASP A 58 9.04 2.68 12.54
N VAL A 59 7.92 1.98 12.67
CA VAL A 59 7.34 1.05 11.69
C VAL A 59 5.86 1.36 11.51
N TYR A 60 5.26 0.95 10.40
CA TYR A 60 3.82 1.09 10.21
C TYR A 60 3.12 0.00 11.04
N GLU A 61 2.38 0.37 12.08
CA GLU A 61 1.80 -0.61 13.02
C GLU A 61 0.45 -1.19 12.56
N GLU A 62 -0.12 -0.64 11.47
CA GLU A 62 -1.44 -1.01 10.98
C GLU A 62 -1.40 -1.99 9.80
N ASP A 63 -0.28 -2.62 9.46
CA ASP A 63 -0.18 -3.67 8.41
C ASP A 63 -0.22 -5.12 8.94
N ASN A 64 -0.29 -5.29 10.26
CA ASN A 64 -0.52 -6.58 10.94
C ASN A 64 0.57 -7.67 10.74
N ASP A 65 1.72 -7.35 10.14
CA ASP A 65 2.72 -8.32 9.67
C ASP A 65 4.03 -8.32 10.50
N GLY A 66 4.34 -7.20 11.15
CA GLY A 66 5.32 -7.14 12.23
C GLY A 66 6.64 -6.44 11.89
N LYS A 67 6.69 -5.18 12.30
CA LYS A 67 7.82 -4.53 13.00
C LYS A 67 9.15 -4.42 12.25
N ALA A 68 9.12 -4.19 10.96
CA ALA A 68 10.34 -3.77 10.28
C ALA A 68 10.09 -2.90 9.06
N ALA A 69 10.72 -1.74 9.03
CA ALA A 69 10.70 -0.87 7.88
C ALA A 69 12.08 -0.77 7.24
N LEU A 70 12.12 -0.30 5.99
CA LEU A 70 13.35 0.12 5.34
C LEU A 70 13.59 1.59 5.67
N LEU A 71 14.69 1.89 6.34
CA LEU A 71 15.16 3.26 6.54
C LEU A 71 16.25 3.58 5.52
N VAL A 72 16.16 4.74 4.88
CA VAL A 72 17.25 5.29 4.04
C VAL A 72 17.67 6.64 4.56
N VAL A 73 18.95 6.77 4.90
CA VAL A 73 19.58 8.02 5.32
C VAL A 73 20.01 8.83 4.10
N GLY A 74 19.57 10.09 4.07
CA GLY A 74 19.89 11.06 3.04
C GLY A 74 21.22 11.76 3.29
N SER A 75 22.33 11.19 2.80
CA SER A 75 23.69 11.71 3.00
C SER A 75 24.15 12.76 1.97
N GLY A 76 23.25 13.20 1.07
CA GLY A 76 23.57 14.10 -0.04
C GLY A 76 23.72 13.37 -1.38
N GLY A 77 24.18 14.08 -2.43
CA GLY A 77 24.27 13.52 -3.78
C GLY A 77 22.89 13.29 -4.42
N ASP A 78 22.56 12.02 -4.70
CA ASP A 78 21.22 11.60 -5.11
C ASP A 78 20.30 11.33 -3.90
N GLY A 79 20.84 11.06 -2.71
CA GLY A 79 20.08 10.77 -1.49
C GLY A 79 19.23 9.49 -1.59
N GLN A 80 19.64 8.55 -2.44
CA GLN A 80 18.86 7.34 -2.73
C GLN A 80 19.61 6.06 -2.36
N ARG A 81 18.84 5.00 -2.11
CA ARG A 81 19.32 3.63 -2.22
C ARG A 81 18.48 2.87 -3.24
N PHE A 82 19.12 2.21 -4.20
CA PHE A 82 18.40 1.62 -5.32
C PHE A 82 19.12 0.47 -6.02
N ASN A 83 18.38 -0.23 -6.88
CA ASN A 83 18.93 -1.10 -7.91
C ASN A 83 18.00 -1.12 -9.13
N PRO A 84 18.48 -0.78 -10.36
CA PRO A 84 17.67 -0.85 -11.57
C PRO A 84 17.41 -2.29 -12.05
N ASN A 85 18.23 -3.24 -11.59
CA ASN A 85 18.19 -4.65 -11.98
C ASN A 85 18.17 -5.50 -10.70
N MET A 86 17.05 -5.44 -10.00
CA MET A 86 16.79 -6.29 -8.85
C MET A 86 16.86 -7.77 -9.28
N PRO A 87 17.59 -8.63 -8.54
CA PRO A 87 17.67 -10.04 -8.87
C PRO A 87 16.29 -10.67 -9.00
N ASP A 88 16.08 -11.38 -10.11
CA ASP A 88 14.85 -12.12 -10.44
C ASP A 88 13.59 -11.25 -10.62
N TRP A 89 13.73 -9.93 -10.80
CA TRP A 89 12.59 -9.04 -11.07
C TRP A 89 12.32 -8.91 -12.56
N GLU A 90 11.23 -9.55 -12.99
CA GLU A 90 10.56 -9.33 -14.27
C GLU A 90 9.05 -9.23 -13.98
N ILE A 91 8.62 -8.05 -13.56
CA ILE A 91 7.29 -7.80 -13.03
C ILE A 91 6.49 -7.05 -14.09
N ASP A 92 5.45 -7.70 -14.61
CA ASP A 92 4.58 -7.15 -15.64
C ASP A 92 3.51 -6.24 -15.01
N ILE A 93 3.53 -4.95 -15.35
CA ILE A 93 2.48 -4.01 -15.00
C ILE A 93 1.44 -3.99 -16.12
N VAL A 94 0.23 -4.48 -15.84
CA VAL A 94 -0.83 -4.71 -16.83
C VAL A 94 -2.21 -4.39 -16.27
N LYS A 95 -3.16 -4.01 -17.14
CA LYS A 95 -4.51 -3.60 -16.71
C LYS A 95 -5.33 -4.72 -16.09
N ASN A 96 -5.12 -5.95 -16.55
CA ASN A 96 -5.91 -7.12 -16.19
C ASN A 96 -5.00 -8.27 -15.77
N PRO A 97 -4.33 -8.20 -14.61
CA PRO A 97 -3.40 -9.22 -14.20
C PRO A 97 -4.09 -10.58 -14.02
N LYS A 98 -3.45 -11.62 -14.58
CA LYS A 98 -3.85 -13.03 -14.46
C LYS A 98 -2.66 -13.94 -14.14
N GLY A 99 -1.46 -13.56 -14.57
CA GLY A 99 -0.20 -14.25 -14.32
C GLY A 99 0.35 -14.01 -12.92
N LYS A 100 1.30 -14.84 -12.50
CA LYS A 100 1.93 -14.74 -11.16
C LYS A 100 2.83 -13.51 -10.98
N ASN A 101 3.39 -13.00 -12.08
CA ASN A 101 4.25 -11.81 -12.09
C ASN A 101 3.53 -10.58 -12.67
N GLU A 102 2.21 -10.68 -12.87
CA GLU A 102 1.40 -9.59 -13.41
C GLU A 102 0.71 -8.86 -12.27
N PHE A 103 0.85 -7.53 -12.24
CA PHE A 103 0.27 -6.64 -11.22
C PHE A 103 -0.27 -5.37 -11.87
N ARG A 104 -1.07 -4.62 -11.12
CA ARG A 104 -1.61 -3.32 -11.56
C ARG A 104 -1.39 -2.23 -10.54
N TYR A 105 -1.50 -2.58 -9.27
CA TYR A 105 -1.48 -1.62 -8.19
C TYR A 105 -0.22 -1.77 -7.35
N ILE A 106 0.17 -0.68 -6.70
CA ILE A 106 1.16 -0.67 -5.63
C ILE A 106 0.54 -0.02 -4.41
N THR A 107 0.69 -0.62 -3.24
CA THR A 107 0.56 0.07 -1.96
C THR A 107 1.94 0.31 -1.39
N PHE A 108 2.11 1.47 -0.75
CA PHE A 108 3.28 1.74 0.09
C PHE A 108 2.91 2.68 1.23
N ALA A 109 3.51 2.42 2.39
CA ALA A 109 3.55 3.35 3.49
C ALA A 109 4.91 4.07 3.50
N TRP A 110 4.91 5.36 3.76
CA TRP A 110 6.15 6.07 4.01
C TRP A 110 6.03 7.15 5.07
N LYS A 111 7.19 7.57 5.57
CA LYS A 111 7.36 8.64 6.53
C LYS A 111 8.68 9.36 6.23
N LYS A 112 8.71 10.68 6.43
CA LYS A 112 9.93 11.48 6.28
C LYS A 112 10.25 12.20 7.58
N LYS A 113 11.51 12.10 8.00
CA LYS A 113 12.07 12.88 9.11
C LYS A 113 13.12 13.84 8.57
N GLY A 114 12.99 15.13 8.86
CA GLY A 114 13.88 16.17 8.32
C GLY A 114 13.84 16.31 6.79
N GLY A 115 14.68 17.17 6.23
CA GLY A 115 14.80 17.36 4.77
C GLY A 115 13.62 18.10 4.14
N THR A 116 13.51 17.99 2.80
CA THR A 116 12.48 18.73 2.04
C THR A 116 11.55 17.85 1.19
N GLY A 117 11.98 16.63 0.84
CA GLY A 117 11.16 15.69 0.07
C GLY A 117 11.32 14.24 0.53
N ILE A 118 10.49 13.37 -0.03
CA ILE A 118 10.68 11.91 -0.07
C ILE A 118 10.16 11.40 -1.42
N GLN A 119 10.78 10.35 -1.97
CA GLN A 119 10.37 9.82 -3.27
C GLN A 119 10.60 8.30 -3.39
N LEU A 120 9.65 7.64 -4.05
CA LEU A 120 9.72 6.26 -4.49
C LEU A 120 9.77 6.24 -6.01
N GLN A 121 10.72 5.51 -6.59
CA GLN A 121 10.87 5.42 -8.04
C GLN A 121 10.90 3.98 -8.49
N LEU A 122 10.22 3.70 -9.59
CA LEU A 122 10.17 2.38 -10.20
C LEU A 122 11.02 2.39 -11.47
N HIS A 123 11.89 1.40 -11.61
CA HIS A 123 12.67 1.20 -12.83
C HIS A 123 11.95 0.22 -13.73
N TRP A 124 11.61 0.65 -14.93
CA TRP A 124 11.02 -0.20 -15.96
C TRP A 124 11.99 -0.36 -17.14
N THR A 125 11.83 -1.43 -17.91
CA THR A 125 12.58 -1.62 -19.16
C THR A 125 12.31 -0.50 -20.17
N THR A 126 11.10 0.07 -20.13
CA THR A 126 10.71 1.28 -20.86
C THR A 126 10.85 2.50 -19.96
N ASN A 127 11.34 3.62 -20.48
CA ASN A 127 11.47 4.88 -19.73
C ASN A 127 12.35 4.81 -18.44
N SER A 128 13.05 3.69 -18.19
CA SER A 128 13.99 3.51 -17.06
C SER A 128 13.36 3.96 -15.73
N TRP A 129 13.94 4.96 -15.06
CA TRP A 129 13.45 5.53 -13.79
C TRP A 129 12.27 6.50 -13.91
N GLY A 130 11.64 6.58 -15.09
CA GLY A 130 10.60 7.56 -15.41
C GLY A 130 9.26 7.40 -14.71
N HIS A 131 9.19 6.69 -13.58
CA HIS A 131 7.95 6.42 -12.84
C HIS A 131 8.21 6.73 -11.37
N ARG A 132 7.69 7.86 -10.88
CA ARG A 132 8.09 8.44 -9.59
C ARG A 132 6.92 9.01 -8.83
N TYR A 133 6.82 8.65 -7.56
CA TYR A 133 5.92 9.28 -6.60
C TYR A 133 6.73 10.08 -5.60
N HIS A 134 6.33 11.32 -5.31
CA HIS A 134 7.00 12.11 -4.28
C HIS A 134 6.02 12.87 -3.38
N SER A 135 6.49 13.20 -2.18
CA SER A 135 5.84 14.18 -1.31
C SER A 135 6.85 15.26 -0.89
N GLY A 136 6.36 16.48 -0.68
CA GLY A 136 7.23 17.64 -0.46
C GLY A 136 7.91 18.09 -1.75
N VAL A 137 9.18 18.49 -1.64
CA VAL A 137 9.97 19.03 -2.75
C VAL A 137 10.61 17.91 -3.57
N ASN A 138 10.43 17.95 -4.89
CA ASN A 138 11.25 17.19 -5.83
C ASN A 138 12.61 17.90 -6.02
N GLU A 139 13.56 17.63 -5.11
CA GLU A 139 14.83 18.39 -4.99
C GLU A 139 15.67 18.43 -6.28
N LYS A 140 15.55 17.41 -7.14
CA LYS A 140 16.28 17.33 -8.41
C LYS A 140 15.43 17.65 -9.63
N ASN A 141 14.16 18.01 -9.42
CA ASN A 141 13.17 18.24 -10.48
C ASN A 141 13.14 17.09 -11.51
N TRP A 142 13.27 15.85 -11.04
CA TRP A 142 13.24 14.67 -11.91
C TRP A 142 11.80 14.39 -12.34
N ASN A 143 11.56 14.50 -13.63
CA ASN A 143 10.26 14.34 -14.26
C ASN A 143 10.27 13.18 -15.27
N PRO A 144 9.12 12.54 -15.53
CA PRO A 144 7.84 12.79 -14.86
C PRO A 144 7.85 12.31 -13.40
N SER A 145 7.01 12.95 -12.58
CA SER A 145 6.76 12.55 -11.20
C SER A 145 5.38 13.02 -10.74
N ILE A 146 4.65 12.13 -10.07
CA ILE A 146 3.36 12.43 -9.47
C ILE A 146 3.60 12.88 -8.02
N GLN A 147 3.18 14.09 -7.69
CA GLN A 147 3.21 14.61 -6.33
C GLN A 147 2.00 14.08 -5.56
N LEU A 148 2.23 13.29 -4.53
CA LEU A 148 1.17 12.71 -3.69
C LEU A 148 0.72 13.68 -2.60
N ASP A 149 1.66 14.41 -2.01
CA ASP A 149 1.36 15.51 -1.08
C ASP A 149 2.33 16.67 -1.26
N GLU A 150 1.81 17.89 -1.17
CA GLU A 150 2.64 19.11 -1.13
C GLU A 150 3.53 19.17 0.12
N LYS A 151 3.11 18.53 1.21
CA LYS A 151 3.81 18.54 2.50
C LYS A 151 4.49 17.22 2.76
N LEU A 152 5.60 17.28 3.48
CA LEU A 152 6.28 16.09 3.97
C LEU A 152 5.41 15.29 4.95
N PRO A 153 5.29 13.96 4.76
CA PRO A 153 4.58 13.10 5.70
C PRO A 153 5.41 12.92 6.98
N LYS A 154 5.10 13.71 8.01
CA LYS A 154 5.76 13.59 9.33
C LYS A 154 5.30 12.36 10.11
N ASP A 155 4.08 11.93 9.84
CA ASP A 155 3.48 10.69 10.32
C ASP A 155 3.37 9.71 9.15
N TRP A 156 3.18 8.42 9.45
CA TRP A 156 2.96 7.39 8.43
C TRP A 156 1.80 7.75 7.51
N LYS A 157 2.06 7.68 6.20
CA LYS A 157 1.06 7.86 5.16
C LYS A 157 1.10 6.69 4.20
N VAL A 158 -0.07 6.17 3.87
CA VAL A 158 -0.25 5.03 2.99
C VAL A 158 -0.91 5.50 1.71
N TYR A 159 -0.42 4.99 0.59
CA TYR A 159 -0.97 5.26 -0.74
C TYR A 159 -1.12 3.95 -1.47
N THR A 160 -2.30 3.75 -2.06
CA THR A 160 -2.53 2.74 -3.08
C THR A 160 -2.65 3.47 -4.42
N ARG A 161 -1.83 3.06 -5.39
CA ARG A 161 -1.73 3.68 -6.72
C ARG A 161 -1.99 2.65 -7.80
N ASP A 162 -2.69 3.08 -8.83
CA ASP A 162 -2.87 2.31 -10.06
C ASP A 162 -1.75 2.67 -11.04
N LEU A 163 -0.80 1.74 -11.21
CA LEU A 163 0.38 1.96 -12.05
C LEU A 163 0.05 2.04 -13.54
N VAL A 164 -1.07 1.44 -13.98
CA VAL A 164 -1.49 1.49 -15.38
C VAL A 164 -2.09 2.84 -15.70
N GLU A 165 -2.93 3.36 -14.81
CA GLU A 165 -3.54 4.69 -14.98
C GLU A 165 -2.51 5.80 -14.79
N ASP A 166 -1.65 5.71 -13.78
CA ASP A 166 -0.67 6.75 -13.46
C ASP A 166 0.40 6.94 -14.55
N TRP A 167 0.72 5.87 -15.28
CA TRP A 167 1.83 5.85 -16.23
C TRP A 167 1.42 5.51 -17.66
N GLU A 168 0.11 5.52 -17.93
CA GLU A 168 -0.50 5.27 -19.25
C GLU A 168 0.07 4.02 -19.93
N VAL A 169 0.16 2.91 -19.19
CA VAL A 169 0.67 1.66 -19.74
C VAL A 169 -0.32 1.15 -20.79
N GLU A 170 0.04 1.26 -22.07
CA GLU A 170 -0.81 0.81 -23.17
C GLU A 170 -0.86 -0.73 -23.24
N ASP A 171 -2.07 -1.29 -23.19
CA ASP A 171 -2.34 -2.72 -23.40
C ASP A 171 -2.35 -3.13 -24.89
N LEU A 172 -2.18 -2.19 -25.83
CA LEU A 172 -2.33 -2.44 -27.26
C LEU A 172 -0.95 -2.71 -27.90
N ASP A 173 -0.72 -3.96 -28.34
CA ASP A 173 0.47 -4.43 -29.07
C ASP A 173 1.80 -4.52 -28.29
N GLY A 174 1.75 -4.89 -27.01
CA GLY A 174 2.83 -5.66 -26.40
C GLY A 174 4.01 -4.88 -25.81
N LYS A 175 3.85 -3.60 -25.50
CA LYS A 175 4.79 -2.89 -24.61
C LYS A 175 4.34 -3.02 -23.17
N LYS A 176 4.73 -4.13 -22.54
CA LYS A 176 4.52 -4.32 -21.11
C LYS A 176 5.40 -3.34 -20.33
N GLY A 177 4.83 -2.68 -19.32
CA GLY A 177 5.63 -2.03 -18.29
C GLY A 177 6.31 -3.12 -17.48
N VAL A 178 7.53 -3.53 -17.87
CA VAL A 178 8.27 -4.55 -17.12
C VAL A 178 9.12 -3.85 -16.08
N MET A 179 8.69 -3.89 -14.82
CA MET A 179 9.44 -3.37 -13.69
C MET A 179 10.58 -4.34 -13.35
N THR A 180 11.79 -3.79 -13.27
CA THR A 180 13.03 -4.53 -12.97
C THR A 180 13.75 -3.99 -11.75
N GLY A 181 13.31 -2.87 -11.17
CA GLY A 181 14.01 -2.24 -10.05
C GLY A 181 13.21 -1.17 -9.33
N ILE A 182 13.78 -0.70 -8.22
CA ILE A 182 13.17 0.28 -7.33
C ILE A 182 14.23 1.17 -6.67
N ALA A 183 13.85 2.41 -6.36
CA ALA A 183 14.67 3.36 -5.62
C ALA A 183 13.92 4.02 -4.48
N PHE A 184 14.53 4.01 -3.30
CA PHE A 184 14.06 4.67 -2.09
C PHE A 184 14.88 5.93 -1.88
N SER A 185 14.22 7.09 -1.98
CA SER A 185 14.90 8.38 -2.05
C SER A 185 14.51 9.22 -0.84
N ALA A 186 15.44 9.35 0.11
CA ALA A 186 15.29 10.18 1.30
C ALA A 186 15.75 11.63 1.06
N TRP A 187 16.33 11.90 -0.10
CA TRP A 187 16.94 13.18 -0.46
C TRP A 187 17.98 13.65 0.55
N SER A 188 17.97 14.93 0.91
CA SER A 188 18.90 15.52 1.87
C SER A 188 18.35 15.45 3.29
N LEU A 189 19.28 15.33 4.26
CA LEU A 189 19.07 15.43 5.70
C LEU A 189 18.22 14.29 6.30
N GLU A 190 18.74 13.74 7.41
CA GLU A 190 18.11 12.67 8.19
C GLU A 190 17.71 11.48 7.30
N HIS A 191 16.46 11.03 7.32
CA HIS A 191 16.06 9.79 6.65
C HIS A 191 14.61 9.80 6.17
N GLY A 192 14.32 8.96 5.20
CA GLY A 192 12.98 8.47 4.88
C GLY A 192 12.82 7.04 5.39
N ILE A 193 11.59 6.66 5.69
CA ILE A 193 11.24 5.30 6.12
C ILE A 193 10.12 4.82 5.21
N TRP A 194 10.25 3.59 4.72
CA TRP A 194 9.27 2.92 3.87
C TRP A 194 8.87 1.61 4.51
N ASP A 195 7.58 1.36 4.49
CA ASP A 195 6.98 0.14 5.00
C ASP A 195 5.84 -0.30 4.07
N HIS A 196 5.39 -1.54 4.18
CA HIS A 196 4.25 -2.08 3.43
C HIS A 196 4.28 -1.76 1.92
N VAL A 197 5.45 -1.89 1.30
CA VAL A 197 5.65 -1.70 -0.14
C VAL A 197 5.31 -2.99 -0.85
N VAL A 198 4.13 -3.04 -1.46
CA VAL A 198 3.53 -4.27 -1.99
C VAL A 198 2.89 -3.98 -3.33
N LEU A 199 3.23 -4.78 -4.34
CA LEU A 199 2.47 -4.81 -5.59
C LEU A 199 1.32 -5.78 -5.46
N HIS A 200 0.18 -5.46 -6.04
CA HIS A 200 -0.96 -6.34 -6.01
C HIS A 200 -1.86 -6.23 -7.25
N GLN A 201 -2.67 -7.27 -7.44
CA GLN A 201 -3.44 -7.46 -8.68
C GLN A 201 -4.77 -6.71 -8.73
N GLN A 202 -5.33 -6.35 -7.58
CA GLN A 202 -6.67 -5.77 -7.42
C GLN A 202 -6.58 -4.55 -6.53
N GLU A 203 -7.40 -3.53 -6.70
CA GLU A 203 -7.27 -2.27 -5.96
C GLU A 203 -7.22 -2.48 -4.44
N GLU A 204 -8.02 -3.41 -3.89
CA GLU A 204 -7.91 -3.78 -2.49
C GLU A 204 -6.58 -4.47 -2.18
N ASP A 205 -5.85 -3.83 -1.26
CA ASP A 205 -4.65 -4.40 -0.68
C ASP A 205 -4.95 -5.73 0.04
N PRO A 206 -4.33 -6.85 -0.37
CA PRO A 206 -4.56 -8.15 0.23
C PRO A 206 -3.86 -8.34 1.58
N LEU A 207 -2.91 -7.49 1.94
CA LEU A 207 -2.09 -7.55 3.16
C LEU A 207 -2.51 -6.52 4.21
N ALA A 208 -3.08 -5.37 3.81
CA ALA A 208 -3.69 -4.45 4.75
C ALA A 208 -4.70 -5.20 5.64
N PRO A 209 -4.92 -4.78 6.91
CA PRO A 209 -5.93 -5.37 7.77
C PRO A 209 -7.25 -5.20 7.07
N GLN A 210 -7.72 -6.27 6.46
CA GLN A 210 -9.08 -6.32 5.98
C GLN A 210 -9.90 -6.10 7.23
N ALA A 211 -10.58 -4.95 7.30
CA ALA A 211 -11.50 -4.66 8.37
C ALA A 211 -12.32 -5.94 8.55
N VAL A 212 -12.13 -6.64 9.67
CA VAL A 212 -12.98 -7.77 10.00
C VAL A 212 -14.36 -7.18 9.89
N GLN A 213 -15.15 -7.64 8.90
CA GLN A 213 -16.55 -7.23 8.75
C GLN A 213 -17.09 -7.15 10.17
N PRO A 214 -17.53 -5.98 10.66
CA PRO A 214 -18.00 -5.85 12.02
C PRO A 214 -18.96 -7.00 12.21
N THR A 215 -18.66 -7.89 13.15
CA THR A 215 -19.49 -9.05 13.43
C THR A 215 -20.84 -8.45 13.78
N GLU A 216 -21.77 -8.56 12.83
CA GLU A 216 -23.03 -7.83 12.79
C GLU A 216 -22.87 -6.30 12.87
N LYS A 217 -23.02 -5.63 11.71
CA LYS A 217 -23.67 -4.31 11.72
C LYS A 217 -25.02 -4.48 12.41
N LEU A 218 -25.09 -4.24 13.72
CA LEU A 218 -26.34 -3.98 14.41
C LEU A 218 -27.04 -2.90 13.57
N PRO A 219 -28.25 -3.15 13.04
CA PRO A 219 -28.96 -2.12 12.31
C PRO A 219 -29.32 -1.04 13.33
N LEU A 220 -28.53 0.04 13.34
CA LEU A 220 -28.92 1.32 13.92
C LEU A 220 -30.13 1.80 13.12
N THR A 221 -31.30 1.32 13.54
CA THR A 221 -32.58 1.86 13.13
C THR A 221 -32.67 3.22 13.79
N TRP A 222 -32.37 4.27 13.02
CA TRP A 222 -32.58 5.68 13.38
C TRP A 222 -34.08 6.06 13.61
N GLY A 223 -34.96 5.06 13.79
CA GLY A 223 -36.41 5.21 13.95
C GLY A 223 -36.92 5.16 15.39
N ARG A 224 -36.11 5.49 16.40
CA ARG A 224 -36.58 5.57 17.80
C ARG A 224 -35.87 6.64 18.63
N LEU A 225 -35.65 7.82 18.07
CA LEU A 225 -35.65 9.02 18.92
C LEU A 225 -37.07 9.20 19.45
N LYS A 226 -37.27 8.85 20.72
CA LYS A 226 -38.50 9.16 21.46
C LYS A 226 -38.80 10.65 21.27
N LYS A 227 -39.99 10.97 20.80
CA LYS A 227 -40.56 12.31 20.99
C LYS A 227 -40.49 12.64 22.49
N PRO A 228 -40.04 13.84 22.90
CA PRO A 228 -40.13 14.24 24.29
C PRO A 228 -41.61 14.16 24.73
N ASP A 229 -41.87 13.57 25.90
CA ASP A 229 -43.20 13.59 26.51
C ASP A 229 -43.59 15.07 26.75
N PRO A 230 -44.73 15.57 26.22
CA PRO A 230 -45.19 16.94 26.45
C PRO A 230 -45.40 17.31 27.92
N ARG A 231 -45.40 16.33 28.83
CA ARG A 231 -45.57 16.56 30.28
C ARG A 231 -44.35 17.12 31.00
N TYR A 232 -43.19 17.21 30.34
CA TYR A 232 -41.98 17.81 30.95
C TYR A 232 -42.09 19.32 31.23
N TRP A 233 -43.09 20.01 30.69
CA TRP A 233 -43.29 21.46 30.91
C TRP A 233 -44.32 21.82 31.98
N LEU A 234 -44.98 20.84 32.61
CA LEU A 234 -46.05 21.08 33.59
C LEU A 234 -45.64 20.82 35.05
N LEU A 235 -44.42 20.32 35.32
CA LEU A 235 -43.97 19.99 36.68
C LEU A 235 -42.98 20.99 37.32
N ASN A 236 -42.58 22.04 36.60
CA ASN A 236 -41.67 23.09 37.13
C ASN A 236 -42.33 24.47 37.25
N ARG A 237 -43.65 24.53 37.49
CA ARG A 237 -44.36 25.79 37.80
C ARG A 237 -44.83 25.90 39.25
N GLU A 238 -44.40 24.98 40.11
CA GLU A 238 -44.57 25.07 41.57
C GLU A 238 -43.25 24.72 42.26
N ARG A 239 -42.26 25.61 42.09
CA ARG A 239 -41.13 25.85 42.99
C ARG A 239 -40.21 26.91 42.35
N ASN A 240 -40.70 28.15 42.41
CA ASN A 240 -39.98 29.41 42.63
C ASN A 240 -40.95 30.57 42.38
#